data_AF-A0A386ZMZ1-F1
#
_entry.id   AF-A0A386ZMZ1-F1
#
_cell.length_a   1.000
_cell.length_b   1.000
_cell.length_c   1.000
_cell.angle_alpha   90.00
_cell.angle_beta   90.00
_cell.angle_gamma   90.00
#
_symmetry.space_group_name_H-M   'P 1'
#
loop_
_entity.id
_entity.type
_entity.pdbx_description
1 polymer ?
#
loop_
_entity_poly.entity_id
_entity_poly.type
_entity_poly.pdbx_seq_one_letter_code
_entity_poly.pdbx_strand_id
1 'polypeptide(L)'
;MSLAVDLETLGKLATTLHGLAQEVASIKPKDAPDPNAQGLKLQSEVGAGSITEELVYGALVATAKQRLDETGTVMTECATQFKNMDDSNYDKFVQAYNGATGDWTVGSGK
;
A
#
# COMPACT_ATOMS: atom_id res chain seq x y z
N MET A 1 -21.12 14.50 -8.39
CA MET A 1 -20.46 13.25 -7.93
C MET A 1 -21.31 12.73 -6.80
N SER A 2 -21.73 11.45 -6.81
CA SER A 2 -22.61 10.88 -5.79
C SER A 2 -21.84 9.88 -4.93
N LEU A 3 -22.34 9.62 -3.72
CA LEU A 3 -21.75 8.63 -2.82
C LEU A 3 -21.66 7.27 -3.50
N ALA A 4 -22.69 6.84 -4.21
CA ALA A 4 -22.69 5.56 -4.92
C ALA A 4 -21.55 5.42 -5.94
N VAL A 5 -21.25 6.48 -6.71
CA VAL A 5 -20.14 6.49 -7.68
C VAL A 5 -18.79 6.46 -6.97
N ASP A 6 -18.66 7.17 -5.85
CA ASP A 6 -17.42 7.20 -5.07
C ASP A 6 -17.15 5.84 -4.41
N LEU A 7 -18.16 5.16 -3.87
CA LEU A 7 -18.02 3.82 -3.30
C LEU A 7 -17.65 2.76 -4.35
N GLU A 8 -18.20 2.85 -5.56
CA GLU A 8 -17.79 1.97 -6.67
C GLU A 8 -16.32 2.20 -7.05
N THR A 9 -15.92 3.47 -7.13
CA THR A 9 -14.52 3.85 -7.41
C THR A 9 -13.60 3.34 -6.31
N LEU A 10 -14.01 3.47 -5.06
CA LEU A 10 -13.27 2.98 -3.90
C LEU A 10 -13.06 1.46 -3.95
N GLY A 11 -14.07 0.69 -4.36
CA GLY A 11 -13.94 -0.76 -4.54
C GLY A 11 -12.94 -1.15 -5.64
N LYS A 12 -12.90 -0.40 -6.75
CA LYS A 12 -11.92 -0.61 -7.83
C LYS A 12 -10.49 -0.28 -7.36
N LEU A 13 -10.34 0.82 -6.62
CA LEU A 13 -9.05 1.21 -6.04
C LEU A 13 -8.58 0.19 -5.00
N ALA A 14 -9.47 -0.33 -4.16
CA ALA A 14 -9.14 -1.39 -3.20
C ALA A 14 -8.52 -2.62 -3.89
N THR A 15 -9.17 -3.09 -4.96
CA THR A 15 -8.67 -4.21 -5.77
C THR A 15 -7.29 -3.91 -6.36
N THR A 16 -7.10 -2.69 -6.85
CA THR A 16 -5.82 -2.24 -7.40
C THR A 16 -4.71 -2.24 -6.33
N LEU A 17 -4.99 -1.72 -5.13
CA LEU A 17 -4.03 -1.68 -4.03
C LEU A 17 -3.64 -3.07 -3.54
N HIS A 18 -4.61 -3.99 -3.42
CA HIS A 18 -4.30 -5.39 -3.09
C HIS A 18 -3.45 -6.05 -4.18
N GLY A 19 -3.73 -5.78 -5.46
CA GLY A 19 -2.88 -6.24 -6.57
C GLY A 19 -1.45 -5.72 -6.47
N LEU A 20 -1.29 -4.40 -6.27
CA LEU A 20 0.02 -3.78 -6.08
C LEU A 20 0.76 -4.34 -4.84
N ALA A 21 0.05 -4.64 -3.76
CA ALA A 21 0.64 -5.28 -2.58
C ALA A 21 1.26 -6.65 -2.92
N GLN A 22 0.61 -7.44 -3.78
CA GLN A 22 1.14 -8.72 -4.27
C GLN A 22 2.32 -8.55 -5.23
N GLU A 23 2.26 -7.55 -6.11
CA GLU A 23 3.37 -7.21 -7.01
C GLU A 23 4.60 -6.78 -6.22
N VAL A 24 4.43 -5.90 -5.23
CA VAL A 24 5.50 -5.45 -4.32
C VAL A 24 6.13 -6.63 -3.59
N ALA A 25 5.32 -7.55 -3.06
CA ALA A 25 5.79 -8.77 -2.41
C ALA A 25 6.67 -9.65 -3.31
N SER A 26 6.52 -9.50 -4.62
CA SER A 26 7.22 -10.28 -5.64
C SER A 26 8.40 -9.54 -6.27
N ILE A 27 8.69 -8.30 -5.85
CA ILE A 27 9.82 -7.53 -6.37
C ILE A 27 11.12 -8.27 -6.08
N LYS A 28 11.91 -8.45 -7.14
CA LYS A 28 13.30 -8.91 -7.06
C LYS A 28 14.16 -7.82 -7.70
N PRO A 29 14.91 -7.03 -6.92
CA PRO A 29 15.86 -6.10 -7.47
C PRO A 29 16.84 -6.85 -8.37
N LYS A 30 17.01 -6.34 -9.57
CA LYS A 30 17.94 -6.90 -10.53
C LYS A 30 19.36 -6.78 -9.97
N ASP A 31 20.13 -7.86 -10.06
CA ASP A 31 21.52 -7.92 -9.60
C ASP A 31 21.69 -7.58 -8.11
N ALA A 32 20.66 -7.87 -7.28
CA ALA A 32 20.72 -7.72 -5.84
C ALA A 32 21.90 -8.52 -5.25
N PRO A 33 22.78 -7.89 -4.44
CA PRO A 33 23.83 -8.63 -3.75
C PRO A 33 23.22 -9.65 -2.78
N ASP A 34 23.69 -10.90 -2.85
CA ASP A 34 23.32 -11.95 -1.90
C ASP A 34 24.40 -12.03 -0.81
N PRO A 35 24.05 -11.78 0.47
CA PRO A 35 25.03 -11.86 1.57
C PRO A 35 25.59 -13.27 1.77
N ASN A 36 24.94 -14.30 1.21
CA ASN A 36 25.34 -15.70 1.29
C ASN A 36 25.97 -16.23 -0.01
N ALA A 37 26.23 -15.36 -1.00
CA ALA A 37 26.81 -15.77 -2.27
C ALA A 37 28.16 -16.49 -2.06
N GLN A 38 28.36 -17.60 -2.77
CA GLN A 38 29.65 -18.29 -2.76
C GLN A 38 30.71 -17.42 -3.45
N GLY A 39 31.85 -17.24 -2.78
CA GLY A 39 32.99 -16.53 -3.35
C GLY A 39 33.02 -15.02 -3.09
N LEU A 40 32.24 -14.52 -2.12
CA LEU A 40 32.44 -13.17 -1.57
C LEU A 40 33.87 -13.05 -1.03
N LYS A 41 34.60 -12.04 -1.49
CA LYS A 41 36.02 -11.82 -1.14
C LYS A 41 36.20 -10.61 -0.25
N LEU A 42 35.26 -9.67 -0.28
CA LEU A 42 35.33 -8.40 0.45
C LEU A 42 34.19 -8.28 1.46
N GLN A 43 34.50 -7.76 2.65
CA GLN A 43 33.50 -7.46 3.69
C GLN A 43 32.44 -6.46 3.22
N SER A 44 32.79 -5.58 2.28
CA SER A 44 31.83 -4.66 1.66
C SER A 44 30.76 -5.37 0.83
N GLU A 45 31.07 -6.53 0.23
CA GLU A 45 30.09 -7.30 -0.55
C GLU A 45 29.07 -7.97 0.39
N VAL A 46 29.53 -8.51 1.51
CA VAL A 46 28.66 -9.03 2.59
C VAL A 46 27.76 -7.92 3.13
N GLY A 47 28.33 -6.76 3.46
CA GLY A 47 27.57 -5.63 3.97
C GLY A 47 26.51 -5.10 3.00
N ALA A 48 26.82 -5.05 1.69
CA ALA A 48 25.84 -4.68 0.66
C ALA A 48 24.70 -5.71 0.55
N GLY A 49 25.01 -7.00 0.68
CA GLY A 49 24.01 -8.07 0.74
C GLY A 49 23.10 -7.94 1.95
N SER A 50 23.66 -7.73 3.14
CA SER A 50 22.87 -7.57 4.38
C SER A 50 21.98 -6.33 4.35
N ILE A 51 22.45 -5.19 3.80
CA ILE A 51 21.61 -4.01 3.58
C ILE A 51 20.42 -4.33 2.65
N THR A 52 20.67 -5.10 1.60
CA THR A 52 19.61 -5.48 0.66
C THR A 52 18.58 -6.38 1.34
N GLU A 53 19.02 -7.36 2.12
CA GLU A 53 18.14 -8.24 2.90
C GLU A 53 17.32 -7.46 3.94
N GLU A 54 17.98 -6.69 4.80
CA GLU A 54 17.34 -6.03 5.94
C GLU A 54 16.52 -4.82 5.53
N LEU A 55 17.10 -3.89 4.76
CA LEU A 55 16.44 -2.62 4.44
C LEU A 55 15.51 -2.76 3.24
N VAL A 56 15.95 -3.39 2.15
CA VAL A 56 15.12 -3.46 0.94
C VAL A 56 13.98 -4.46 1.14
N TYR A 57 14.30 -5.72 1.47
CA TYR A 57 13.26 -6.74 1.62
C TYR A 57 12.57 -6.68 2.98
N GLY A 58 13.34 -6.66 4.07
CA GLY A 58 12.82 -6.72 5.44
C GLY A 58 12.03 -5.49 5.88
N ALA A 59 12.42 -4.30 5.42
CA ALA A 59 11.75 -3.05 5.78
C ALA A 59 10.91 -2.47 4.63
N LEU A 60 11.51 -2.09 3.51
CA LEU A 60 10.83 -1.31 2.46
C LEU A 60 9.74 -2.11 1.75
N VAL A 61 10.07 -3.29 1.21
CA VAL A 61 9.09 -4.15 0.51
C VAL A 61 8.00 -4.62 1.47
N ALA A 62 8.38 -5.08 2.67
CA ALA A 62 7.42 -5.52 3.68
C ALA A 62 6.45 -4.38 4.09
N THR A 63 6.97 -3.20 4.37
CA THR A 63 6.15 -2.03 4.77
C THR A 63 5.27 -1.56 3.62
N ALA A 64 5.80 -1.47 2.40
CA ALA A 64 5.02 -1.06 1.24
C ALA A 64 3.86 -2.03 0.97
N LYS A 65 4.12 -3.34 1.01
CA LYS A 65 3.08 -4.38 0.94
C LYS A 65 2.02 -4.15 2.01
N GLN A 66 2.44 -4.03 3.27
CA GLN A 66 1.52 -3.86 4.39
C GLN A 66 0.64 -2.62 4.22
N ARG A 67 1.21 -1.47 3.89
CA ARG A 67 0.47 -0.21 3.75
C ARG A 67 -0.53 -0.22 2.59
N LEU A 68 -0.13 -0.81 1.45
CA LEU A 68 -1.04 -0.97 0.31
C LEU A 68 -2.22 -1.89 0.68
N ASP A 69 -1.93 -3.01 1.35
CA ASP A 69 -2.94 -3.99 1.76
C ASP A 69 -3.91 -3.40 2.80
N GLU A 70 -3.39 -2.77 3.86
CA GLU A 70 -4.17 -2.07 4.89
C GLU A 70 -5.10 -1.01 4.27
N THR A 71 -4.57 -0.19 3.37
CA THR A 71 -5.36 0.87 2.72
C THR A 71 -6.45 0.27 1.83
N GLY A 72 -6.14 -0.79 1.08
CA GLY A 72 -7.12 -1.52 0.27
C GLY A 72 -8.23 -2.17 1.11
N THR A 73 -7.88 -2.71 2.29
CA THR A 73 -8.85 -3.26 3.24
C THR A 73 -9.79 -2.17 3.73
N VAL A 74 -9.28 -1.02 4.18
CA VAL A 74 -10.12 0.10 4.63
C VAL A 74 -11.05 0.59 3.52
N MET A 75 -10.55 0.67 2.27
CA MET A 75 -11.37 1.02 1.12
C MET A 75 -12.53 0.03 0.92
N THR A 76 -12.26 -1.27 1.01
CA THR A 76 -13.28 -2.33 0.90
C THR A 76 -14.31 -2.26 2.01
N GLU A 77 -13.85 -2.05 3.25
CA GLU A 77 -14.71 -1.93 4.43
C GLU A 77 -15.62 -0.70 4.34
N CYS A 78 -15.08 0.46 3.96
CA CYS A 78 -15.87 1.68 3.74
C CYS A 78 -16.88 1.49 2.60
N ALA A 79 -16.46 0.95 1.45
CA ALA A 79 -17.36 0.68 0.34
C ALA A 79 -18.52 -0.24 0.75
N THR A 80 -18.24 -1.25 1.58
CA THR A 80 -19.23 -2.20 2.08
C THR A 80 -20.17 -1.55 3.10
N GLN A 81 -19.62 -0.79 4.06
CA GLN A 81 -20.37 -0.15 5.13
C GLN A 81 -21.38 0.87 4.58
N PHE A 82 -21.02 1.63 3.56
CA PHE A 82 -21.84 2.71 3.03
C PHE A 82 -22.65 2.33 1.77
N LYS A 83 -22.53 1.09 1.26
CA LYS A 83 -23.10 0.64 -0.03
C LYS A 83 -24.57 0.96 -0.27
N ASN A 84 -25.40 0.92 0.78
CA ASN A 84 -26.84 1.15 0.70
C ASN A 84 -27.27 2.49 1.31
N MET A 85 -26.31 3.37 1.64
CA MET A 85 -26.60 4.69 2.18
C MET A 85 -26.85 5.69 1.05
N ASP A 86 -27.65 6.70 1.32
CA ASP A 86 -27.85 7.83 0.41
C ASP A 86 -26.75 8.89 0.54
N ASP A 87 -26.76 9.86 -0.37
CA ASP A 87 -25.76 10.93 -0.44
C ASP A 87 -25.70 11.80 0.83
N SER A 88 -26.70 11.76 1.73
CA SER A 88 -26.65 12.50 3.00
C SER A 88 -25.60 11.95 3.98
N ASN A 89 -25.08 10.75 3.73
CA ASN A 89 -24.04 10.12 4.55
C ASN A 89 -22.61 10.37 4.05
N TYR A 90 -22.44 11.24 3.06
CA TYR A 90 -21.14 11.54 2.47
C TYR A 90 -20.09 11.99 3.49
N ASP A 91 -20.44 12.92 4.37
CA ASP A 91 -19.50 13.44 5.38
C ASP A 91 -19.07 12.35 6.37
N LYS A 92 -19.97 11.42 6.71
CA LYS A 92 -19.66 10.27 7.57
C LYS A 92 -18.72 9.29 6.87
N PHE A 93 -18.93 9.07 5.57
CA PHE A 93 -18.04 8.27 4.74
C PHE A 93 -16.63 8.86 4.72
N VAL A 94 -16.51 10.16 4.40
CA VAL A 94 -15.22 10.87 4.36
C VAL A 94 -14.52 10.80 5.73
N GLN A 95 -15.26 11.04 6.81
CA GLN A 95 -14.70 10.97 8.17
C GLN A 95 -14.20 9.57 8.52
N ALA A 96 -14.97 8.52 8.20
CA ALA A 96 -14.57 7.14 8.45
C ALA A 96 -13.31 6.77 7.65
N TYR A 97 -13.28 7.15 6.37
CA TYR A 97 -12.16 6.87 5.48
C TYR A 97 -10.87 7.59 5.93
N ASN A 98 -10.93 8.90 6.17
CA ASN A 98 -9.77 9.68 6.59
C ASN A 98 -9.31 9.35 8.02
N GLY A 99 -10.24 8.98 8.91
CA GLY A 99 -9.89 8.54 10.26
C GLY A 99 -9.03 7.28 10.27
N ALA A 100 -9.20 6.41 9.27
CA ALA A 100 -8.45 5.15 9.16
C ALA A 100 -7.20 5.26 8.26
N THR A 101 -7.21 6.12 7.24
CA THR A 101 -6.13 6.21 6.25
C THR A 101 -5.29 7.48 6.32
N GLY A 102 -5.61 8.40 7.23
CA GLY A 102 -5.04 9.74 7.29
C GLY A 102 -5.80 10.75 6.44
N ASP A 103 -5.41 12.02 6.51
CA ASP A 103 -6.10 13.07 5.77
C ASP A 103 -5.77 13.03 4.27
N TRP A 104 -6.72 12.53 3.47
CA TRP A 104 -6.71 12.65 2.03
C TRP A 104 -7.41 13.95 1.62
N THR A 105 -6.87 15.09 2.06
CA THR A 105 -7.32 16.36 1.50
C THR A 105 -6.81 16.47 0.08
N VAL A 106 -7.66 16.82 -0.88
CA VAL A 106 -7.18 17.29 -2.18
C VAL A 106 -6.29 18.49 -1.87
N GLY A 107 -4.97 18.32 -2.00
CA GLY A 107 -4.04 19.42 -1.82
C GLY A 107 -4.53 20.54 -2.71
N SER A 108 -4.85 21.69 -2.12
CA SER A 108 -5.10 22.91 -2.88
C SER A 108 -3.76 23.33 -3.46
N GLY A 109 -3.31 22.62 -4.50
CA GLY A 109 -2.21 23.03 -5.35
C GLY A 109 -2.57 24.39 -5.92
N LYS A 110 -2.10 25.42 -5.23
CA LYS A 110 -1.85 26.74 -5.78
C LYS A 110 -0.45 26.73 -6.39
#